data_AF-X1EKR9-F1
#
_entry.id   AF-X1EKR9-F1
#
_cell.length_a   1.000
_cell.length_b   1.000
_cell.length_c   1.000
_cell.angle_alpha   90.00
_cell.angle_beta   90.00
_cell.angle_gamma   90.00
#
_symmetry.space_group_name_H-M   'P 1'
#
loop_
_entity.id
_entity.type
_entity.pdbx_description
1 polymer ?
#
loop_
_entity_poly.entity_id
_entity_poly.type
_entity_poly.pdbx_seq_one_letter_code
_entity_poly.pdbx_strand_id
1 'polypeptide(L)'
;MLRRASGNMYKQGWKNLFTWNPLGGGPCFHDCGYCYSTRMQKQNEVVGNAYSGDFRLSKSIDDNHGENRTIFVSSMTDLFANNVPSNLINDILDKCKSFNNKYLFQSKNPQRFLEFTYPNKTILATTIESDRVYKDTNAPNPNDRVTYCV
;
A
#
# COMPACT_ATOMS: atom_id res chain seq x y z
N MET A 1 11.28 5.73 2.50
CA MET A 1 11.84 6.93 1.85
C MET A 1 10.99 7.24 0.64
N LEU A 2 10.61 8.50 0.45
CA LEU A 2 9.89 9.00 -0.72
C LEU A 2 10.81 8.96 -1.93
N ARG A 3 10.38 8.27 -2.99
CA ARG A 3 11.16 8.06 -4.21
C ARG A 3 10.31 8.28 -5.43
N ARG A 4 10.89 8.81 -6.50
CA ARG A 4 10.18 8.88 -7.80
C ARG A 4 9.90 7.45 -8.27
N ALA A 5 8.68 7.19 -8.71
CA ALA A 5 8.31 5.86 -9.17
C ALA A 5 9.04 5.53 -10.49
N SER A 6 9.60 4.32 -10.57
CA SER A 6 10.32 3.81 -11.75
C SER A 6 9.63 2.60 -12.41
N GLY A 7 8.63 2.01 -11.74
CA GLY A 7 7.91 0.83 -12.21
C GLY A 7 6.99 1.10 -13.40
N ASN A 8 6.55 0.04 -14.07
CA ASN A 8 5.71 0.12 -15.28
C ASN A 8 4.23 0.45 -15.01
N MET A 9 3.75 0.24 -13.78
CA MET A 9 2.32 0.22 -13.45
C MET A 9 1.55 1.51 -13.81
N TYR A 10 2.18 2.67 -13.69
CA TYR A 10 1.54 3.98 -13.93
C TYR A 10 2.32 4.87 -14.92
N LYS A 11 3.18 4.29 -15.76
CA LYS A 11 4.13 5.02 -16.63
C LYS A 11 3.47 6.03 -17.56
N GLN A 12 2.24 5.79 -17.98
CA GLN A 12 1.59 6.57 -19.03
C GLN A 12 0.65 7.67 -18.48
N GLY A 13 0.28 7.62 -17.18
CA GLY A 13 -0.72 8.51 -16.62
C GLY A 13 -0.16 9.62 -15.73
N TRP A 14 0.84 9.33 -14.90
CA TRP A 14 1.22 10.22 -13.79
C TRP A 14 2.71 10.63 -13.84
N LYS A 15 2.99 11.77 -14.50
CA LYS A 15 4.34 12.32 -14.65
C LYS A 15 5.04 12.67 -13.32
N ASN A 16 4.28 12.98 -12.27
CA ASN A 16 4.77 13.28 -10.92
C ASN A 16 4.38 12.21 -9.90
N LEU A 17 4.56 10.94 -10.26
CA LEU A 17 4.34 9.81 -9.35
C LEU A 17 5.57 9.51 -8.49
N PHE A 18 5.32 9.37 -7.20
CA PHE A 18 6.28 8.95 -6.19
C PHE A 18 5.73 7.73 -5.44
N THR A 19 6.61 6.91 -4.89
CA THR A 19 6.27 5.85 -3.93
C THR A 19 6.79 6.23 -2.56
N TRP A 20 6.00 5.97 -1.53
CA TRP A 20 6.38 6.18 -0.14
C TRP A 20 5.99 4.95 0.68
N ASN A 21 6.95 4.34 1.38
CA ASN A 21 6.75 3.10 2.13
C ASN A 21 7.01 3.33 3.63
N PRO A 22 6.05 3.93 4.35
CA PRO A 22 6.17 4.21 5.78
C PRO A 22 5.89 3.00 6.65
N LEU A 23 5.18 1.99 6.16
CA LEU A 23 4.96 0.75 6.90
C LEU A 23 6.13 -0.21 6.63
N GLY A 24 6.82 -0.62 7.68
CA GLY A 24 7.81 -1.69 7.67
C GLY A 24 7.41 -2.82 8.60
N GLY A 25 8.18 -3.91 8.57
CA GLY A 25 7.86 -5.15 9.26
C GLY A 25 6.59 -5.82 8.76
N GLY A 26 6.24 -6.93 9.41
CA GLY A 26 5.03 -7.72 9.23
C GLY A 26 4.90 -8.35 7.84
N PRO A 27 4.74 -9.69 7.72
CA PRO A 27 4.37 -10.28 6.45
C PRO A 27 2.97 -9.79 6.04
N CYS A 28 2.80 -9.48 4.75
CA CYS A 28 1.47 -9.17 4.22
C CYS A 28 0.57 -10.41 4.36
N PHE A 29 -0.57 -10.25 5.04
CA PHE A 29 -1.48 -11.36 5.35
C PHE A 29 -1.93 -12.16 4.14
N HIS A 30 -2.10 -11.50 2.99
CA HIS A 30 -2.64 -12.12 1.77
C HIS A 30 -1.81 -13.28 1.23
N ASP A 31 -0.50 -13.30 1.50
CA ASP A 31 0.45 -14.34 1.09
C ASP A 31 0.28 -14.80 -0.38
N CYS A 32 0.14 -13.85 -1.32
CA CYS A 32 -0.07 -14.19 -2.72
C CYS A 32 1.19 -14.85 -3.32
N GLY A 33 1.06 -16.04 -3.91
CA GLY A 33 2.19 -16.74 -4.54
C GLY A 33 2.90 -15.98 -5.67
N TYR A 34 2.21 -15.02 -6.33
CA TYR A 34 2.76 -14.17 -7.39
C TYR A 34 3.28 -12.81 -6.90
N CYS A 35 3.36 -12.59 -5.58
CA CYS A 35 3.70 -11.29 -5.01
C CYS A 35 5.12 -10.85 -5.37
N TYR A 36 5.23 -9.74 -6.12
CA TYR A 36 6.52 -9.19 -6.50
C TYR A 36 7.32 -8.72 -5.27
N SER A 37 6.66 -8.18 -4.24
CA SER A 37 7.33 -7.71 -3.02
C SER A 37 7.94 -8.87 -2.25
N THR A 38 7.24 -10.00 -2.15
CA THR A 38 7.76 -11.23 -1.54
C THR A 38 9.00 -11.72 -2.30
N ARG A 39 8.96 -11.70 -3.65
CA ARG A 39 10.14 -12.04 -4.46
C ARG A 39 11.31 -11.08 -4.20
N MET A 40 11.07 -9.78 -4.13
CA MET A 40 12.10 -8.78 -3.84
C MET A 40 12.71 -8.95 -2.45
N GLN A 41 11.90 -9.23 -1.43
CA GLN A 41 12.35 -9.50 -0.06
C GLN A 41 13.26 -10.74 0.00
N LYS A 42 12.91 -11.80 -0.74
CA LYS A 42 13.75 -13.02 -0.84
C LYS A 42 15.07 -12.78 -1.59
N GLN A 43 15.07 -11.89 -2.57
CA GLN A 43 16.25 -11.60 -3.41
C GLN A 43 17.19 -10.55 -2.81
N ASN A 44 16.73 -9.75 -1.84
CA ASN A 44 17.50 -8.68 -1.25
C ASN A 44 17.30 -8.67 0.27
N GLU A 45 18.35 -9.06 1.00
CA GLU A 45 18.34 -9.17 2.45
C GLU A 45 17.96 -7.86 3.17
N VAL A 46 18.44 -6.71 2.67
CA VAL A 46 18.10 -5.40 3.25
C VAL A 46 16.61 -5.13 3.14
N VAL A 47 16.00 -5.47 2.00
CA VAL A 47 14.54 -5.37 1.81
C VAL A 47 13.83 -6.40 2.68
N GLY A 48 14.29 -7.65 2.71
CA GLY A 48 13.72 -8.70 3.58
C GLY A 48 13.68 -8.27 5.05
N ASN A 49 14.79 -7.75 5.57
CA ASN A 49 14.90 -7.26 6.95
C ASN A 49 14.01 -6.04 7.22
N ALA A 50 13.75 -5.20 6.22
CA ALA A 50 12.85 -4.06 6.35
C ALA A 50 11.38 -4.46 6.52
N TYR A 51 10.98 -5.65 6.06
CA TYR A 51 9.60 -6.17 6.11
C TYR A 51 9.46 -7.43 6.99
N SER A 52 10.46 -7.75 7.81
CA SER A 52 10.40 -8.83 8.79
C SER A 52 10.08 -8.33 10.22
N GLY A 53 9.64 -9.26 11.07
CA GLY A 53 9.25 -8.98 12.46
C GLY A 53 7.88 -8.29 12.56
N ASP A 54 7.66 -7.57 13.65
CA ASP A 54 6.40 -6.86 13.90
C ASP A 54 6.26 -5.62 13.03
N PHE A 55 5.00 -5.27 12.73
CA PHE A 55 4.66 -4.04 12.03
C PHE A 55 5.14 -2.82 12.81
N ARG A 56 5.74 -1.87 12.08
CA ARG A 56 6.29 -0.63 12.65
C ARG A 56 6.30 0.47 11.61
N LEU A 57 6.29 1.72 12.08
CA LEU A 57 6.62 2.84 11.23
C LEU A 57 8.11 2.79 10.88
N SER A 58 8.42 2.93 9.60
CA SER A 58 9.78 3.10 9.12
C SER A 58 10.21 4.55 9.35
N LYS A 59 11.53 4.80 9.30
CA LYS A 59 12.10 6.15 9.39
C LYS A 59 11.55 7.13 8.34
N SER A 60 10.87 6.64 7.30
CA SER A 60 10.29 7.51 6.29
C SER A 60 9.01 8.20 6.71
N ILE A 61 8.47 7.91 7.89
CA ILE A 61 7.35 8.68 8.44
C ILE A 61 7.71 10.17 8.57
N ASP A 62 8.99 10.47 8.75
CA ASP A 62 9.51 11.84 8.88
C ASP A 62 9.72 12.53 7.52
N ASP A 63 9.56 11.83 6.40
CA ASP A 63 9.79 12.40 5.07
C ASP A 63 8.88 13.63 4.82
N ASN A 64 9.43 14.63 4.14
CA ASN A 64 8.65 15.75 3.62
C ASN A 64 8.07 15.39 2.25
N HIS A 65 6.74 15.42 2.13
CA HIS A 65 6.06 15.03 0.90
C HIS A 65 6.05 16.14 -0.17
N GLY A 66 6.44 17.37 0.17
CA GLY A 66 6.32 18.52 -0.72
C GLY A 66 4.86 18.74 -1.12
N GLU A 67 4.65 19.28 -2.33
CA GLU A 67 3.33 19.61 -2.84
C GLU A 67 3.16 19.20 -4.31
N ASN A 68 1.90 19.07 -4.74
CA ASN A 68 1.52 18.81 -6.13
C ASN A 68 2.10 17.51 -6.71
N ARG A 69 2.31 16.49 -5.85
CA ARG A 69 2.72 15.14 -6.22
C ARG A 69 1.55 14.17 -6.20
N THR A 70 1.69 13.07 -6.92
CA THR A 70 0.90 11.87 -6.68
C THR A 70 1.77 10.85 -5.96
N ILE A 71 1.35 10.36 -4.80
CA ILE A 71 2.15 9.50 -3.93
C ILE A 71 1.42 8.17 -3.75
N PHE A 72 2.00 7.09 -4.24
CA PHE A 72 1.56 5.74 -3.96
C PHE A 72 2.12 5.30 -2.61
N VAL A 73 1.23 5.15 -1.63
CA VAL A 73 1.56 4.80 -0.25
C VAL A 73 1.63 3.28 -0.09
N SER A 74 2.66 2.82 0.61
CA SER A 74 2.93 1.42 0.92
C SER A 74 2.94 0.51 -0.31
N SER A 75 3.64 0.91 -1.37
CA SER A 75 3.73 0.08 -2.59
C SER A 75 4.24 -1.34 -2.34
N MET A 76 5.03 -1.59 -1.28
CA MET A 76 5.63 -2.89 -0.99
C MET A 76 4.76 -3.84 -0.15
N THR A 77 3.67 -3.38 0.46
CA THR A 77 2.82 -4.20 1.34
C THR A 77 1.39 -3.67 1.32
N ASP A 78 0.40 -4.52 1.60
CA ASP A 78 -0.98 -4.05 1.68
C ASP A 78 -1.23 -3.35 3.02
N LEU A 79 -1.29 -2.01 3.00
CA LEU A 79 -1.52 -1.19 4.20
C LEU A 79 -2.83 -1.54 4.91
N PHE A 80 -3.83 -2.04 4.18
CA PHE A 80 -5.16 -2.36 4.71
C PHE A 80 -5.38 -3.88 4.83
N ALA A 81 -4.33 -4.69 4.78
CA ALA A 81 -4.44 -6.11 5.15
C ALA A 81 -4.88 -6.27 6.62
N ASN A 82 -5.70 -7.28 6.94
CA ASN A 82 -6.32 -7.44 8.25
C ASN A 82 -5.34 -7.42 9.45
N ASN A 83 -4.12 -7.90 9.25
CA ASN A 83 -3.12 -7.98 10.32
C ASN A 83 -2.36 -6.66 10.57
N VAL A 84 -2.53 -5.63 9.75
CA VAL A 84 -1.88 -4.33 9.97
C VAL A 84 -2.61 -3.59 11.10
N PRO A 85 -1.95 -3.18 12.19
CA PRO A 85 -2.60 -2.44 13.28
C PRO A 85 -3.21 -1.10 12.83
N SER A 86 -4.45 -0.82 13.21
CA SER A 86 -5.17 0.40 12.80
C SER A 86 -4.50 1.70 13.27
N ASN A 87 -3.79 1.69 14.40
CA ASN A 87 -3.04 2.86 14.88
C ASN A 87 -1.93 3.26 13.90
N LEU A 88 -1.20 2.29 13.34
CA LEU A 88 -0.15 2.59 12.35
C LEU A 88 -0.74 3.13 11.04
N ILE A 89 -1.92 2.63 10.64
CA ILE A 89 -2.63 3.14 9.47
C ILE A 89 -3.04 4.60 9.70
N ASN A 90 -3.59 4.92 10.88
CA ASN A 90 -3.95 6.29 11.26
C ASN A 90 -2.74 7.22 11.25
N ASP A 91 -1.61 6.84 11.84
CA ASP A 91 -0.37 7.65 11.84
C ASP A 91 0.08 7.98 10.41
N ILE A 92 0.01 7.00 9.50
CA ILE A 92 0.35 7.17 8.09
C ILE A 92 -0.64 8.11 7.38
N LEU A 93 -1.94 7.95 7.63
CA LEU A 93 -2.98 8.79 7.04
C LEU A 93 -2.92 10.24 7.55
N ASP A 94 -2.64 10.44 8.83
CA ASP A 94 -2.49 11.76 9.44
C ASP A 94 -1.26 12.49 8.90
N LYS A 95 -0.15 11.77 8.70
CA LYS A 95 0.99 12.29 7.95
C LYS A 95 0.57 12.74 6.55
N CYS A 96 -0.20 11.93 5.82
CA CYS A 96 -0.68 12.31 4.49
C CYS A 96 -1.55 13.58 4.51
N LYS A 97 -2.44 13.74 5.50
CA LYS A 97 -3.33 14.92 5.66
C LYS A 97 -2.55 16.22 5.87
N SER A 98 -1.33 16.16 6.42
CA SER A 98 -0.48 17.34 6.65
C SER A 98 0.13 17.96 5.37
N PHE A 99 -0.09 17.38 4.19
CA PHE A 99 0.46 17.90 2.92
C PHE A 99 -0.60 17.98 1.81
N ASN A 100 -0.43 18.95 0.92
CA ASN A 100 -1.28 19.14 -0.26
C ASN A 100 -0.81 18.28 -1.45
N ASN A 101 -1.00 16.96 -1.34
CA ASN A 101 -0.69 15.99 -2.39
C ASN A 101 -1.89 15.11 -2.71
N LYS A 102 -1.82 14.43 -3.86
CA LYS A 102 -2.73 13.33 -4.18
C LYS A 102 -2.13 12.03 -3.66
N TYR A 103 -2.89 11.25 -2.90
CA TYR A 103 -2.44 9.96 -2.38
C TYR A 103 -3.20 8.82 -3.05
N LEU A 104 -2.46 7.81 -3.51
CA LEU A 104 -2.98 6.56 -3.99
C LEU A 104 -2.77 5.50 -2.89
N PHE A 105 -3.86 4.84 -2.52
CA PHE A 105 -3.86 3.65 -1.68
C PHE A 105 -4.43 2.50 -2.48
N GLN A 106 -3.75 1.36 -2.48
CA GLN A 106 -4.19 0.16 -3.19
C GLN A 106 -4.28 -1.01 -2.21
N SER A 107 -5.38 -1.77 -2.25
CA SER A 107 -5.58 -2.92 -1.36
C SER A 107 -6.32 -4.07 -2.04
N LYS A 108 -6.10 -5.30 -1.55
CA LYS A 108 -6.98 -6.45 -1.78
C LYS A 108 -8.07 -6.58 -0.70
N ASN A 109 -8.07 -5.72 0.30
CA ASN A 109 -9.07 -5.67 1.36
C ASN A 109 -9.82 -4.32 1.37
N PRO A 110 -10.62 -4.04 0.32
CA PRO A 110 -11.22 -2.72 0.15
C PRO A 110 -12.31 -2.42 1.18
N GLN A 111 -12.90 -3.44 1.84
CA GLN A 111 -13.81 -3.24 2.97
C GLN A 111 -13.18 -2.39 4.06
N ARG A 112 -11.89 -2.64 4.35
CA ARG A 112 -11.17 -1.95 5.41
C ARG A 112 -10.95 -0.47 5.11
N PHE A 113 -11.19 -0.01 3.88
CA PHE A 113 -11.19 1.43 3.61
C PHE A 113 -12.27 2.18 4.40
N LEU A 114 -13.38 1.52 4.73
CA LEU A 114 -14.51 2.13 5.43
C LEU A 114 -14.20 2.47 6.90
N GLU A 115 -13.10 1.94 7.45
CA GLU A 115 -12.68 2.17 8.84
C GLU A 115 -11.93 3.49 9.05
N PHE A 116 -11.56 4.21 7.97
CA PHE A 116 -10.59 5.30 8.04
C PHE A 116 -11.07 6.60 7.39
N THR A 117 -10.42 7.70 7.78
CA THR A 117 -10.59 9.01 7.15
C THR A 117 -9.37 9.39 6.33
N TYR A 118 -9.59 9.97 5.15
CA TYR A 118 -8.55 10.17 4.16
C TYR A 118 -8.21 11.64 3.92
N PRO A 119 -7.00 11.95 3.40
CA PRO A 119 -6.70 13.26 2.84
C PRO A 119 -7.68 13.65 1.72
N ASN A 120 -7.92 14.95 1.54
CA ASN A 120 -8.89 15.46 0.56
C ASN A 120 -8.68 14.93 -0.87
N LYS A 121 -7.43 14.76 -1.31
CA LYS A 121 -7.09 14.26 -2.65
C LYS A 121 -6.65 12.81 -2.56
N THR A 122 -7.61 11.89 -2.46
CA THR A 122 -7.33 10.46 -2.30
C THR A 122 -7.89 9.65 -3.46
N ILE A 123 -7.11 8.67 -3.92
CA ILE A 123 -7.54 7.60 -4.80
C ILE A 123 -7.46 6.31 -3.98
N LEU A 124 -8.60 5.66 -3.79
CA LEU A 124 -8.69 4.31 -3.26
C LEU A 124 -8.81 3.35 -4.44
N ALA A 125 -7.89 2.40 -4.53
CA ALA A 125 -7.85 1.42 -5.60
C ALA A 125 -7.98 0.01 -5.03
N THR A 126 -8.88 -0.77 -5.61
CA THR A 126 -9.05 -2.18 -5.30
C THR A 126 -8.25 -3.02 -6.29
N THR A 127 -7.47 -3.98 -5.79
CA THR A 127 -6.75 -4.92 -6.65
C THR A 127 -7.67 -6.07 -7.05
N ILE A 128 -7.97 -6.16 -8.34
CA ILE A 128 -8.72 -7.26 -8.97
C ILE A 128 -7.83 -7.87 -10.06
N GLU A 129 -7.38 -9.11 -9.83
CA GLU A 129 -6.50 -9.84 -10.75
C GLU A 129 -7.25 -10.66 -11.82
N SER A 130 -8.43 -11.16 -11.49
CA SER A 130 -9.25 -12.05 -12.32
C SER A 130 -10.66 -12.12 -11.74
N ASP A 131 -11.60 -12.60 -12.55
CA ASP A 131 -12.92 -13.10 -12.18
C ASP A 131 -12.90 -14.49 -11.50
N ARG A 132 -11.73 -15.14 -11.40
CA ARG A 132 -11.57 -16.47 -10.80
C ARG A 132 -11.25 -16.40 -9.31
N VAL A 133 -11.76 -17.37 -8.56
CA VAL A 133 -11.41 -17.57 -7.15
C VAL A 133 -10.17 -18.46 -7.07
N TYR A 134 -9.09 -17.93 -6.48
CA TYR A 134 -7.86 -18.67 -6.20
C TYR A 134 -7.82 -19.09 -4.73
N LYS A 135 -7.39 -20.32 -4.45
CA LYS A 135 -7.29 -20.86 -3.07
C LYS A 135 -5.93 -20.59 -2.41
N ASP A 136 -4.92 -20.23 -3.18
CA ASP A 136 -3.53 -20.07 -2.72
C ASP A 136 -3.23 -18.62 -2.26
N THR A 137 -4.16 -18.00 -1.54
CA THR A 137 -4.03 -16.65 -0.97
C THR A 137 -5.03 -16.45 0.16
N ASN A 138 -4.68 -15.68 1.18
CA ASN A 138 -5.61 -15.26 2.24
C ASN A 138 -6.39 -13.98 1.89
N ALA A 139 -6.24 -13.46 0.68
CA ALA A 139 -6.99 -12.28 0.26
C ALA A 139 -8.49 -12.60 0.10
N PRO A 140 -9.40 -11.65 0.38
CA PRO A 140 -10.83 -11.80 0.08
C PRO A 140 -11.07 -12.22 -1.37
N ASN A 141 -12.19 -12.88 -1.69
CA ASN A 141 -12.43 -13.29 -3.09
C ASN A 141 -12.58 -12.04 -3.99
N PRO A 142 -12.16 -12.09 -5.26
CA PRO A 142 -12.31 -10.95 -6.17
C PRO A 142 -13.74 -10.42 -6.25
N ASN A 143 -14.76 -11.30 -6.25
CA ASN A 143 -16.16 -10.90 -6.23
C ASN A 143 -16.54 -10.07 -5.00
N ASP A 144 -16.03 -10.46 -3.81
CA ASP A 144 -16.25 -9.72 -2.57
C ASP A 144 -15.52 -8.38 -2.58
N ARG A 145 -14.39 -8.27 -3.28
CA ARG A 145 -13.64 -7.02 -3.41
C ARG A 145 -14.36 -6.01 -4.32
N VAL A 146 -14.99 -6.49 -5.40
CA VAL A 146 -15.69 -5.64 -6.38
C VAL A 146 -16.87 -4.89 -5.75
N THR A 147 -17.53 -5.43 -4.72
CA THR A 147 -18.65 -4.74 -4.06
C THR A 147 -18.28 -3.40 -3.41
N TYR A 148 -16.98 -3.15 -3.21
CA TYR A 148 -16.45 -1.90 -2.66
C TYR A 148 -15.86 -0.97 -3.73
N CYS A 149 -15.98 -1.32 -5.01
CA CYS A 149 -15.60 -0.46 -6.13
C CYS A 149 -16.84 0.33 -6.55
N VAL A 150 -16.90 1.61 -6.16
CA VAL A 150 -17.97 2.56 -6.52
C VAL A 150 -17.45 3.70 -7.39
#